data_AF-J0WJC9-F1
#
_entry.id   AF-J0WJC9-F1
#
_cell.length_a   1.000
_cell.length_b   1.000
_cell.length_c   1.000
_cell.angle_alpha   90.00
_cell.angle_beta   90.00
_cell.angle_gamma   90.00
#
_symmetry.space_group_name_H-M   'P 1'
#
loop_
_entity.id
_entity.type
_entity.pdbx_description
1 polymer ?
#
loop_
_entity_poly.entity_id
_entity_poly.type
_entity_poly.pdbx_seq_one_letter_code
_entity_poly.pdbx_strand_id
1 'polypeptide(L)'
;MNRRRCKRPEAEHDLLFTTEAESVDYLHAILDGLSQLIHTGLHQGERSAVGRASMPHKAFGDKLGRWPSRIEQLFPFGEKETVDALLDLCDLQVSGGPLGILNELLFISRTIVFPILLADWNRMRIVRLLARQTDPVQLGETAKTSPWLVEGENALLTSAIGFLQILHFGPNAVPGEAQELYTSGESVLLPSIVACLQNVPDDDRAMYILGPIAIDMYVRMGGPPGIEMPMRIVNWVRAQSEKMTPSFARTLSMLISQTVKRRRCAAPGCGAAELDGGGKPFQMCSRCKVPRYCSKECQARDWKGTAADVAILESVVGLDALRQLSSLDLAPLYLLGHMSHLRSCPAA
;
A
#
# COMPACT_ATOMS: atom_id res chain seq x y z
N MET A 1 26.87 -9.10 33.17
CA MET A 1 26.70 -10.54 33.42
C MET A 1 28.07 -11.21 33.52
N ASN A 2 28.34 -11.84 34.66
CA ASN A 2 29.63 -12.39 35.08
C ASN A 2 29.98 -13.69 34.34
N ARG A 3 31.11 -13.74 33.64
CA ARG A 3 31.67 -14.99 33.04
C ARG A 3 32.51 -15.73 34.09
N ARG A 4 31.90 -16.66 34.83
CA ARG A 4 32.65 -17.69 35.57
C ARG A 4 32.67 -19.00 34.77
N ARG A 5 33.89 -19.53 34.65
CA ARG A 5 34.30 -20.74 33.93
C ARG A 5 33.50 -21.97 34.38
N CYS A 6 32.75 -22.56 33.46
CA CYS A 6 32.41 -23.99 33.51
C CYS A 6 33.52 -24.76 32.79
N LYS A 7 34.27 -25.58 33.53
CA LYS A 7 35.09 -26.65 32.95
C LYS A 7 34.15 -27.75 32.50
N ARG A 8 34.00 -27.97 31.19
CA ARG A 8 33.31 -29.15 30.66
C ARG A 8 34.30 -30.33 30.58
N PRO A 9 33.83 -31.58 30.79
CA PRO A 9 34.63 -32.76 30.51
C PRO A 9 34.82 -32.91 29.00
N GLU A 10 36.02 -33.33 28.60
CA GLU A 10 36.36 -33.78 27.25
C GLU A 10 35.58 -35.07 26.97
N ALA A 11 34.38 -34.92 26.39
CA ALA A 11 33.73 -35.99 25.67
C ALA A 11 34.08 -35.80 24.19
N GLU A 12 34.82 -36.75 23.63
CA GLU A 12 34.95 -36.97 22.19
C GLU A 12 33.55 -37.19 21.61
N HIS A 13 32.86 -36.10 21.32
CA HIS A 13 31.73 -36.11 20.40
C HIS A 13 32.34 -36.00 19.01
N ASP A 14 32.33 -37.12 18.28
CA ASP A 14 32.34 -37.15 16.83
C ASP A 14 31.24 -36.20 16.33
N LEU A 15 31.63 -34.94 16.09
CA LEU A 15 30.88 -33.98 15.29
C LEU A 15 31.01 -34.45 13.85
N LEU A 16 30.30 -35.52 13.51
CA LEU A 16 29.82 -35.73 12.16
C LEU A 16 29.01 -34.48 11.82
N PHE A 17 29.67 -33.52 11.17
CA PHE A 17 29.04 -32.36 10.59
C PHE A 17 27.90 -32.88 9.74
N THR A 18 26.69 -32.58 10.20
CA THR A 18 25.48 -32.83 9.44
C THR A 18 25.64 -32.16 8.08
N THR A 19 25.17 -32.86 7.06
CA THR A 19 25.29 -32.44 5.66
C THR A 19 24.82 -30.99 5.50
N GLU A 20 25.48 -30.20 4.65
CA GLU A 20 25.23 -28.76 4.45
C GLU A 20 23.74 -28.40 4.28
N ALA A 21 22.93 -29.35 3.79
CA ALA A 21 21.48 -29.26 3.68
C ALA A 21 20.76 -28.93 5.00
N GLU A 22 21.18 -29.46 6.15
CA GLU A 22 20.51 -29.19 7.44
C GLU A 22 20.78 -27.76 7.96
N SER A 23 21.90 -27.15 7.57
CA SER A 23 22.28 -25.82 8.05
C SER A 23 21.46 -24.68 7.43
N VAL A 24 21.02 -24.86 6.18
CA VAL A 24 20.24 -23.88 5.42
C VAL A 24 18.83 -23.77 6.02
N ASP A 25 18.26 -24.88 6.48
CA ASP A 25 16.91 -24.93 7.06
C ASP A 25 16.76 -24.07 8.33
N TYR A 26 17.79 -23.99 9.18
CA TYR A 26 17.72 -23.18 10.41
C TYR A 26 17.65 -21.67 10.13
N LEU A 27 18.40 -21.18 9.14
CA LEU A 27 18.37 -19.75 8.80
C LEU A 27 17.00 -19.36 8.26
N HIS A 28 16.41 -20.19 7.39
CA HIS A 28 15.05 -19.98 6.89
C HIS A 28 14.03 -19.94 8.03
N ALA A 29 14.04 -20.93 8.93
CA ALA A 29 13.12 -20.98 10.05
C ALA A 29 13.25 -19.78 10.99
N ILE A 30 14.49 -19.31 11.24
CA ILE A 30 14.73 -18.12 12.06
C ILE A 30 14.21 -16.86 11.37
N LEU A 31 14.52 -16.66 10.08
CA LEU A 31 14.12 -15.45 9.35
C LEU A 31 12.61 -15.41 9.12
N ASP A 32 11.98 -16.54 8.84
CA ASP A 32 10.53 -16.64 8.74
C ASP A 32 9.86 -16.36 10.09
N GLY A 33 10.32 -17.02 11.17
CA GLY A 33 9.81 -16.79 12.52
C GLY A 33 9.94 -15.32 12.96
N LEU A 34 11.08 -14.68 12.71
CA LEU A 34 11.27 -13.25 12.95
C LEU A 34 10.33 -12.40 12.10
N SER A 35 10.15 -12.75 10.83
CA SER A 35 9.26 -12.02 9.94
C SER A 35 7.79 -12.11 10.39
N GLN A 36 7.36 -13.29 10.83
CA GLN A 36 6.03 -13.51 11.39
C GLN A 36 5.80 -12.73 12.69
N LEU A 37 6.81 -12.64 13.56
CA LEU A 37 6.75 -11.80 14.77
C LEU A 37 6.57 -10.32 14.43
N ILE A 38 7.35 -9.81 13.47
CA ILE A 38 7.26 -8.41 13.02
C ILE A 38 5.88 -8.17 12.37
N HIS A 39 5.48 -9.03 11.43
CA HIS A 39 4.19 -8.94 10.76
C HIS A 39 3.03 -8.95 11.77
N THR A 40 3.05 -9.88 12.73
CA THR A 40 2.06 -9.95 13.81
C THR A 40 2.02 -8.66 14.64
N GLY A 41 3.19 -8.11 15.01
CA GLY A 41 3.29 -6.86 15.76
C GLY A 41 2.76 -5.63 14.98
N LEU A 42 2.94 -5.61 13.66
CA LEU A 42 2.47 -4.51 12.80
C LEU A 42 1.00 -4.62 12.44
N HIS A 43 0.51 -5.83 12.18
CA HIS A 43 -0.78 -6.08 11.54
C HIS A 43 -1.87 -6.55 12.51
N GLN A 44 -1.56 -7.46 13.44
CA GLN A 44 -2.59 -8.15 14.22
C GLN A 44 -3.11 -7.33 15.41
N GLY A 45 -4.43 -7.32 15.56
CA GLY A 45 -5.16 -6.68 16.65
C GLY A 45 -5.71 -5.28 16.31
N GLU A 46 -6.78 -4.87 17.00
CA GLU A 46 -7.48 -3.59 16.76
C GLU A 46 -6.60 -2.35 16.93
N ARG A 47 -5.49 -2.50 17.67
CA ARG A 47 -4.53 -1.45 17.97
C ARG A 47 -3.19 -1.66 17.28
N SER A 48 -3.12 -2.50 16.25
CA SER A 48 -1.89 -2.70 15.47
C SER A 48 -1.48 -1.41 14.75
N ALA A 49 -0.23 -1.32 14.31
CA ALA A 49 0.24 -0.14 13.57
C ALA A 49 -0.58 0.08 12.28
N VAL A 50 -0.89 -1.00 11.57
CA VAL A 50 -1.74 -1.02 10.37
C VAL A 50 -3.17 -0.61 10.70
N GLY A 51 -3.74 -1.11 11.81
CA GLY A 51 -5.06 -0.73 12.28
C GLY A 51 -5.13 0.78 12.59
N ARG A 52 -4.12 1.32 13.29
CA ARG A 52 -4.02 2.77 13.56
C ARG A 52 -3.78 3.58 12.29
N ALA A 53 -2.98 3.07 11.34
CA ALA A 53 -2.76 3.68 10.02
C ALA A 53 -4.03 3.65 9.14
N SER A 54 -4.94 2.70 9.38
CA SER A 54 -6.25 2.64 8.72
C SER A 54 -7.26 3.61 9.33
N MET A 55 -7.04 4.08 10.56
CA MET A 55 -7.94 5.00 11.27
C MET A 55 -7.44 6.44 11.17
N PRO A 56 -8.08 7.30 10.37
CA PRO A 56 -7.54 8.62 10.09
C PRO A 56 -7.41 9.49 11.35
N HIS A 57 -8.30 9.38 12.33
CA HIS A 57 -8.30 10.24 13.52
C HIS A 57 -7.39 9.75 14.66
N LYS A 58 -6.67 8.63 14.48
CA LYS A 58 -5.80 8.07 15.51
C LYS A 58 -4.36 8.54 15.30
N ALA A 59 -3.69 8.90 16.38
CA ALA A 59 -2.25 9.12 16.38
C ALA A 59 -1.50 7.83 16.01
N PHE A 60 -0.30 7.97 15.47
CA PHE A 60 0.55 6.83 15.18
C PHE A 60 0.92 6.06 16.47
N GLY A 61 1.32 6.78 17.52
CA GLY A 61 1.70 6.18 18.80
C GLY A 61 0.51 5.75 19.66
N ASP A 62 0.69 4.66 20.41
CA ASP A 62 -0.27 4.21 21.43
C ASP A 62 0.11 4.80 22.81
N LYS A 63 -0.88 5.22 23.58
CA LYS A 63 -0.70 5.71 24.97
C LYS A 63 -0.15 4.61 25.88
N LEU A 64 -0.39 3.34 25.56
CA LEU A 64 0.15 2.20 26.29
C LEU A 64 1.61 1.87 25.91
N GLY A 65 2.23 2.64 25.00
CA GLY A 65 3.61 2.43 24.59
C GLY A 65 3.84 1.13 23.81
N ARG A 66 2.78 0.56 23.20
CA ARG A 66 2.92 -0.64 22.36
C ARG A 66 3.78 -0.35 21.15
N TRP A 67 4.65 -1.29 20.79
CA TRP A 67 5.46 -1.19 19.60
C TRP A 67 4.59 -1.30 18.33
N PRO A 68 4.88 -0.53 17.27
CA PRO A 68 5.72 0.67 17.27
C PRO A 68 4.98 1.83 17.95
N SER A 69 5.64 2.52 18.88
CA SER A 69 5.12 3.70 19.58
C SER A 69 5.50 5.01 18.90
N ARG A 70 6.57 5.00 18.09
CA ARG A 70 7.05 6.11 17.27
C ARG A 70 7.51 5.59 15.92
N ILE A 71 7.49 6.46 14.90
CA ILE A 71 7.73 6.05 13.52
C ILE A 71 9.17 5.57 13.32
N GLU A 72 10.12 6.14 14.05
CA GLU A 72 11.54 5.79 13.99
C GLU A 72 11.80 4.35 14.44
N GLN A 73 10.90 3.76 15.24
CA GLN A 73 11.00 2.36 15.67
C GLN A 73 10.70 1.37 14.54
N LEU A 74 10.11 1.82 13.43
CA LEU A 74 9.96 1.02 12.22
C LEU A 74 11.27 0.94 11.42
N PHE A 75 12.17 1.89 11.64
CA PHE A 75 13.40 2.08 10.87
C PHE A 75 14.62 2.16 11.79
N PRO A 76 14.91 1.12 12.59
CA PRO A 76 15.91 1.17 13.66
C PRO A 76 17.33 1.48 13.18
N PHE A 77 17.63 1.25 11.88
CA PHE A 77 18.93 1.50 11.26
C PHE A 77 18.91 2.62 10.21
N GLY A 78 17.81 3.34 10.10
CA GLY A 78 17.57 4.28 9.00
C GLY A 78 16.53 3.76 8.02
N GLU A 79 15.82 4.69 7.38
CA GLU A 79 14.69 4.40 6.49
C GLU A 79 15.16 3.63 5.25
N LYS A 80 16.25 4.10 4.63
CA LYS A 80 16.84 3.50 3.43
C LYS A 80 17.42 2.12 3.73
N GLU A 81 18.23 2.00 4.77
CA GLU A 81 18.90 0.76 5.18
C GLU A 81 17.88 -0.33 5.51
N THR A 82 16.76 0.03 6.13
CA THR A 82 15.67 -0.90 6.44
C THR A 82 14.98 -1.41 5.17
N VAL A 83 14.65 -0.52 4.23
CA VAL A 83 14.02 -0.91 2.95
C VAL A 83 14.97 -1.73 2.10
N ASP A 84 16.23 -1.31 1.97
CA ASP A 84 17.27 -2.02 1.22
C ASP A 84 17.46 -3.45 1.79
N ALA A 85 17.56 -3.59 3.13
CA ALA A 85 17.69 -4.90 3.77
C ALA A 85 16.47 -5.81 3.56
N LEU A 86 15.25 -5.27 3.57
CA LEU A 86 14.05 -6.05 3.27
C LEU A 86 14.04 -6.51 1.81
N LEU A 87 14.49 -5.66 0.87
CA LEU A 87 14.63 -6.05 -0.53
C LEU A 87 15.74 -7.09 -0.73
N ASP A 88 16.86 -7.01 0.01
CA ASP A 88 17.90 -8.05 0.04
C ASP A 88 17.32 -9.40 0.48
N LEU A 89 16.55 -9.42 1.57
CA LEU A 89 15.90 -10.64 2.04
C LEU A 89 14.85 -11.17 1.04
N CYS A 90 14.14 -10.30 0.33
CA CYS A 90 13.23 -10.70 -0.74
C CYS A 90 13.97 -11.34 -1.92
N ASP A 91 15.14 -10.82 -2.29
CA ASP A 91 15.95 -11.37 -3.37
C ASP A 91 16.50 -12.75 -3.03
N LEU A 92 16.92 -12.95 -1.79
CA LEU A 92 17.37 -14.23 -1.25
C LEU A 92 16.26 -15.29 -1.14
N GLN A 93 14.98 -14.89 -1.30
CA GLN A 93 13.82 -15.78 -1.23
C GLN A 93 13.80 -16.68 0.02
N VAL A 94 14.23 -16.13 1.16
CA VAL A 94 14.32 -16.90 2.40
C VAL A 94 12.95 -17.20 3.02
N SER A 95 11.97 -16.34 2.78
CA SER A 95 10.56 -16.53 3.12
C SER A 95 9.69 -15.50 2.38
N GLY A 96 8.36 -15.62 2.46
CA GLY A 96 7.42 -14.60 1.99
C GLY A 96 7.25 -13.40 2.93
N GLY A 97 7.81 -13.49 4.13
CA GLY A 97 7.67 -12.51 5.20
C GLY A 97 8.25 -11.12 4.89
N PRO A 98 9.46 -10.97 4.33
CA PRO A 98 10.07 -9.67 4.05
C PRO A 98 9.21 -8.74 3.18
N LEU A 99 8.60 -9.25 2.10
CA LEU A 99 7.69 -8.45 1.29
C LEU A 99 6.39 -8.12 2.05
N GLY A 100 5.91 -9.05 2.89
CA GLY A 100 4.80 -8.79 3.81
C GLY A 100 5.10 -7.66 4.79
N ILE A 101 6.31 -7.58 5.33
CA ILE A 101 6.73 -6.45 6.20
C ILE A 101 6.80 -5.16 5.38
N LEU A 102 7.39 -5.21 4.19
CA LEU A 102 7.47 -4.05 3.30
C LEU A 102 6.08 -3.52 2.92
N ASN A 103 5.09 -4.40 2.72
CA ASN A 103 3.68 -4.04 2.54
C ASN A 103 3.16 -3.21 3.71
N GLU A 104 3.39 -3.67 4.95
CA GLU A 104 2.93 -2.94 6.13
C GLU A 104 3.66 -1.61 6.32
N LEU A 105 4.97 -1.57 6.06
CA LEU A 105 5.73 -0.32 6.11
C LEU A 105 5.23 0.68 5.05
N LEU A 106 4.93 0.22 3.83
CA LEU A 106 4.35 1.05 2.79
C LEU A 106 2.95 1.53 3.18
N PHE A 107 2.13 0.69 3.80
CA PHE A 107 0.79 1.03 4.26
C PHE A 107 0.82 2.09 5.37
N ILE A 108 1.70 1.91 6.35
CA ILE A 108 1.83 2.77 7.53
C ILE A 108 2.51 4.10 7.19
N SER A 109 3.56 4.03 6.38
CA SER A 109 4.55 5.11 6.21
C SER A 109 4.91 5.33 4.75
N ARG A 110 3.90 5.33 3.89
CA ARG A 110 4.04 5.54 2.45
C ARG A 110 4.94 6.72 2.09
N THR A 111 4.81 7.86 2.76
CA THR A 111 5.58 9.07 2.46
C THR A 111 7.08 8.95 2.73
N ILE A 112 7.49 7.92 3.49
CA ILE A 112 8.88 7.58 3.78
C ILE A 112 9.34 6.45 2.84
N VAL A 113 8.59 5.35 2.81
CA VAL A 113 8.99 4.12 2.10
C VAL A 113 8.92 4.29 0.59
N PHE A 114 7.88 4.93 0.08
CA PHE A 114 7.63 4.99 -1.36
C PHE A 114 8.72 5.76 -2.14
N PRO A 115 9.19 6.94 -1.70
CA PRO A 115 10.34 7.61 -2.33
C PRO A 115 11.61 6.75 -2.40
N ILE A 116 11.87 5.93 -1.39
CA ILE A 116 13.04 5.02 -1.37
C ILE A 116 12.88 3.90 -2.40
N LEU A 117 11.66 3.40 -2.58
CA LEU A 117 11.34 2.41 -3.62
C LEU A 117 11.39 2.99 -5.03
N LEU A 118 11.13 4.29 -5.20
CA LEU A 118 11.24 4.97 -6.49
C LEU A 118 12.69 5.23 -6.94
N ALA A 119 13.67 5.14 -6.04
CA ALA A 119 15.08 5.24 -6.43
C ALA A 119 15.41 4.19 -7.50
N ASP A 120 16.11 4.58 -8.58
CA ASP A 120 16.24 3.79 -9.81
C ASP A 120 16.62 2.31 -9.58
N TRP A 121 17.58 2.07 -8.69
CA TRP A 121 18.01 0.71 -8.33
C TRP A 121 16.89 -0.10 -7.66
N ASN A 122 16.27 0.45 -6.61
CA ASN A 122 15.22 -0.22 -5.85
C ASN A 122 13.96 -0.41 -6.68
N ARG A 123 13.64 0.55 -7.55
CA ARG A 123 12.50 0.52 -8.45
C ARG A 123 12.53 -0.70 -9.35
N MET A 124 13.67 -0.94 -10.00
CA MET A 124 13.76 -2.10 -10.90
C MET A 124 13.83 -3.41 -10.15
N ARG A 125 14.42 -3.40 -8.97
CA ARG A 125 14.49 -4.55 -8.07
C ARG A 125 13.10 -5.00 -7.61
N ILE A 126 12.28 -4.08 -7.10
CA ILE A 126 10.90 -4.40 -6.67
C ILE A 126 10.03 -4.83 -7.84
N VAL A 127 10.18 -4.23 -9.03
CA VAL A 127 9.43 -4.67 -10.23
C VAL A 127 9.78 -6.11 -10.62
N ARG A 128 11.07 -6.47 -10.65
CA ARG A 128 11.50 -7.85 -10.95
C ARG A 128 11.05 -8.83 -9.88
N LEU A 129 11.08 -8.41 -8.61
CA LEU A 129 10.57 -9.21 -7.50
C LEU A 129 9.07 -9.52 -7.69
N LEU A 130 8.26 -8.49 -7.99
CA LEU A 130 6.82 -8.63 -8.22
C LEU A 130 6.54 -9.50 -9.46
N ALA A 131 7.28 -9.31 -10.56
CA ALA A 131 7.17 -10.16 -11.74
C ALA A 131 7.44 -11.64 -11.41
N ARG A 132 8.55 -11.93 -10.72
CA ARG A 132 8.90 -13.29 -10.30
C ARG A 132 7.85 -13.91 -9.37
N GLN A 133 7.28 -13.14 -8.46
CA GLN A 133 6.27 -13.63 -7.51
C GLN A 133 4.84 -13.67 -8.09
N THR A 134 4.62 -13.13 -9.30
CA THR A 134 3.34 -13.24 -10.01
C THR A 134 3.39 -14.27 -11.14
N ASP A 135 4.58 -14.57 -11.65
CA ASP A 135 4.77 -15.58 -12.68
C ASP A 135 4.57 -17.01 -12.12
N PRO A 136 3.53 -17.74 -12.58
CA PRO A 136 3.25 -19.09 -12.08
C PRO A 136 4.39 -20.09 -12.37
N VAL A 137 5.16 -19.90 -13.44
CA VAL A 137 6.31 -20.77 -13.76
C VAL A 137 7.43 -20.54 -12.76
N GLN A 138 7.78 -19.28 -12.50
CA GLN A 138 8.83 -18.93 -11.53
C GLN A 138 8.44 -19.32 -10.11
N LEU A 139 7.17 -19.18 -9.73
CA LEU A 139 6.66 -19.67 -8.45
C LEU A 139 6.79 -21.19 -8.35
N GLY A 140 6.44 -21.93 -9.40
CA GLY A 140 6.60 -23.39 -9.45
C GLY A 140 8.05 -23.83 -9.31
N GLU A 141 9.00 -23.16 -9.96
CA GLU A 141 10.42 -23.43 -9.79
C GLU A 141 10.91 -23.07 -8.37
N THR A 142 10.47 -21.94 -7.83
CA THR A 142 10.82 -21.52 -6.46
C THR A 142 10.30 -22.54 -5.44
N ALA A 143 9.08 -23.08 -5.62
CA ALA A 143 8.52 -24.09 -4.74
C ALA A 143 9.34 -25.39 -4.69
N LYS A 144 9.94 -25.79 -5.83
CA LYS A 144 10.80 -26.99 -5.88
C LYS A 144 12.08 -26.85 -5.07
N THR A 145 12.60 -25.62 -4.95
CA THR A 145 13.86 -25.35 -4.24
C THR A 145 13.67 -24.80 -2.84
N SER A 146 12.43 -24.53 -2.42
CA SER A 146 12.14 -23.81 -1.17
C SER A 146 11.24 -24.65 -0.26
N PRO A 147 11.81 -25.41 0.69
CA PRO A 147 11.05 -26.29 1.59
C PRO A 147 9.97 -25.58 2.40
N TRP A 148 10.13 -24.27 2.64
CA TRP A 148 9.20 -23.44 3.38
C TRP A 148 7.94 -23.05 2.58
N LEU A 149 7.96 -23.19 1.25
CA LEU A 149 6.80 -22.91 0.41
C LEU A 149 6.00 -24.20 0.26
N VAL A 150 5.06 -24.43 1.18
CA VAL A 150 4.20 -25.62 1.16
C VAL A 150 3.43 -25.69 -0.16
N GLU A 151 3.36 -26.88 -0.77
CA GLU A 151 2.63 -27.09 -2.01
C GLU A 151 1.16 -26.63 -1.87
N GLY A 152 0.77 -25.65 -2.69
CA GLY A 152 -0.57 -25.03 -2.65
C GLY A 152 -0.66 -23.73 -1.83
N GLU A 153 0.34 -23.39 -1.00
CA GLU A 153 0.40 -22.09 -0.35
C GLU A 153 1.08 -21.05 -1.24
N ASN A 154 0.27 -20.19 -1.84
CA ASN A 154 0.71 -19.08 -2.68
C ASN A 154 1.09 -17.84 -1.85
N ALA A 155 1.87 -18.01 -0.79
CA ALA A 155 2.25 -16.93 0.13
C ALA A 155 2.98 -15.78 -0.60
N LEU A 156 3.91 -16.12 -1.49
CA LEU A 156 4.64 -15.15 -2.33
C LEU A 156 3.69 -14.34 -3.23
N LEU A 157 2.81 -15.02 -3.96
CA LEU A 157 1.81 -14.37 -4.81
C LEU A 157 0.86 -13.49 -3.98
N THR A 158 0.45 -13.97 -2.80
CA THR A 158 -0.41 -13.22 -1.88
C THR A 158 0.28 -11.93 -1.42
N SER A 159 1.57 -12.00 -1.07
CA SER A 159 2.38 -10.83 -0.71
C SER A 159 2.53 -9.85 -1.88
N ALA A 160 2.77 -10.34 -3.10
CA ALA A 160 2.87 -9.50 -4.29
C ALA A 160 1.54 -8.81 -4.65
N ILE A 161 0.42 -9.54 -4.61
CA ILE A 161 -0.93 -8.98 -4.79
C ILE A 161 -1.21 -7.94 -3.71
N GLY A 162 -0.86 -8.23 -2.46
CA GLY A 162 -0.99 -7.29 -1.34
C GLY A 162 -0.19 -6.01 -1.58
N PHE A 163 1.06 -6.13 -2.05
CA PHE A 163 1.91 -4.99 -2.39
C PHE A 163 1.27 -4.10 -3.45
N LEU A 164 0.84 -4.70 -4.57
CA LEU A 164 0.20 -3.97 -5.68
C LEU A 164 -1.13 -3.34 -5.25
N GLN A 165 -1.91 -4.02 -4.40
CA GLN A 165 -3.13 -3.47 -3.83
C GLN A 165 -2.84 -2.23 -2.96
N ILE A 166 -1.84 -2.29 -2.08
CA ILE A 166 -1.46 -1.16 -1.21
C ILE A 166 -0.87 -0.02 -2.05
N LEU A 167 -0.12 -0.34 -3.09
CA LEU A 167 0.43 0.63 -4.02
C LEU A 167 -0.68 1.45 -4.69
N HIS A 168 -1.76 0.82 -5.15
CA HIS A 168 -2.87 1.48 -5.84
C HIS A 168 -3.93 2.08 -4.90
N PHE A 169 -4.21 1.42 -3.77
CA PHE A 169 -5.40 1.70 -2.95
C PHE A 169 -5.11 1.94 -1.45
N GLY A 170 -3.83 1.93 -1.07
CA GLY A 170 -3.39 2.14 0.30
C GLY A 170 -3.59 3.57 0.81
N PRO A 171 -3.40 3.81 2.12
CA PRO A 171 -3.39 5.14 2.69
C PRO A 171 -2.38 6.03 1.97
N ASN A 172 -2.75 7.30 1.75
CA ASN A 172 -1.93 8.27 1.00
C ASN A 172 -1.64 7.95 -0.47
N ALA A 173 -2.18 6.87 -1.05
CA ALA A 173 -1.99 6.59 -2.46
C ALA A 173 -2.56 7.74 -3.32
N VAL A 174 -1.77 8.20 -4.29
CA VAL A 174 -2.18 9.24 -5.25
C VAL A 174 -2.42 8.58 -6.62
N PRO A 175 -3.45 8.97 -7.39
CA PRO A 175 -3.59 8.51 -8.77
C PRO A 175 -2.33 8.82 -9.58
N GLY A 176 -1.80 7.86 -10.35
CA GLY A 176 -0.54 8.05 -11.07
C GLY A 176 0.69 7.50 -10.34
N GLU A 177 0.66 7.45 -9.01
CA GLU A 177 1.86 7.16 -8.21
C GLU A 177 2.32 5.71 -8.38
N ALA A 178 1.37 4.76 -8.45
CA ALA A 178 1.70 3.38 -8.76
C ALA A 178 2.40 3.26 -10.13
N GLN A 179 1.99 4.09 -11.10
CA GLN A 179 2.58 4.10 -12.42
C GLN A 179 4.06 4.46 -12.42
N GLU A 180 4.46 5.40 -11.57
CA GLU A 180 5.86 5.81 -11.44
C GLU A 180 6.77 4.66 -11.00
N LEU A 181 6.26 3.74 -10.17
CA LEU A 181 7.03 2.60 -9.67
C LEU A 181 7.38 1.61 -10.78
N TYR A 182 6.43 1.27 -11.65
CA TYR A 182 6.70 0.30 -12.71
C TYR A 182 7.05 0.94 -14.05
N THR A 183 7.19 2.27 -14.11
CA THR A 183 7.68 2.97 -15.30
C THR A 183 9.05 2.43 -15.69
N SER A 184 9.21 2.03 -16.96
CA SER A 184 10.39 1.35 -17.54
C SER A 184 10.53 -0.13 -17.17
N GLY A 185 9.65 -0.65 -16.33
CA GLY A 185 9.62 -2.04 -15.89
C GLY A 185 8.38 -2.81 -16.35
N GLU A 186 7.48 -2.17 -17.10
CA GLU A 186 6.20 -2.76 -17.50
C GLU A 186 6.39 -3.98 -18.41
N SER A 187 7.42 -3.98 -19.26
CA SER A 187 7.73 -5.11 -20.14
C SER A 187 8.12 -6.38 -19.39
N VAL A 188 8.56 -6.26 -18.13
CA VAL A 188 8.89 -7.39 -17.26
C VAL A 188 7.68 -7.82 -16.44
N LEU A 189 6.95 -6.85 -15.88
CA LEU A 189 5.86 -7.14 -14.95
C LEU A 189 4.56 -7.57 -15.64
N LEU A 190 4.22 -6.96 -16.79
CA LEU A 190 2.96 -7.23 -17.48
C LEU A 190 2.84 -8.70 -17.94
N PRO A 191 3.84 -9.34 -18.58
CA PRO A 191 3.75 -10.75 -18.95
C PRO A 191 3.49 -11.67 -17.75
N SER A 192 4.18 -11.43 -16.62
CA SER A 192 4.02 -12.22 -15.40
C SER A 192 2.61 -12.09 -14.82
N ILE A 193 2.06 -10.86 -14.79
CA ILE A 193 0.68 -10.64 -14.37
C ILE A 193 -0.31 -11.33 -15.33
N VAL A 194 -0.13 -11.23 -16.64
CA VAL A 194 -1.02 -11.88 -17.62
C VAL A 194 -0.97 -13.40 -17.46
N ALA A 195 0.21 -13.99 -17.30
CA ALA A 195 0.37 -15.41 -17.05
C ALA A 195 -0.31 -15.84 -15.74
N CYS A 196 -0.20 -15.04 -14.67
CA CYS A 196 -0.93 -15.25 -13.43
C CYS A 196 -2.45 -15.31 -13.68
N LEU A 197 -2.98 -14.27 -14.33
CA LEU A 197 -4.42 -14.09 -14.55
C LEU A 197 -5.05 -15.16 -15.44
N GLN A 198 -4.27 -15.79 -16.34
CA GLN A 198 -4.74 -16.93 -17.14
C GLN A 198 -5.05 -18.16 -16.28
N ASN A 199 -4.35 -18.33 -15.15
CA ASN A 199 -4.42 -19.52 -14.30
C ASN A 199 -5.33 -19.36 -13.08
N VAL A 200 -5.81 -18.16 -12.76
CA VAL A 200 -6.73 -17.92 -11.63
C VAL A 200 -8.19 -17.92 -12.08
N PRO A 201 -9.15 -18.36 -11.23
CA PRO A 201 -10.59 -18.20 -11.48
C PRO A 201 -11.05 -16.74 -11.62
N ASP A 202 -12.22 -16.51 -12.23
CA ASP A 202 -12.78 -15.16 -12.42
C ASP A 202 -13.24 -14.49 -11.11
N ASP A 203 -13.52 -15.28 -10.08
CA ASP A 203 -13.91 -14.84 -8.74
C ASP A 203 -12.73 -14.75 -7.77
N ASP A 204 -11.52 -15.09 -8.22
CA ASP A 204 -10.31 -15.02 -7.41
C ASP A 204 -9.91 -13.56 -7.09
N ARG A 205 -9.41 -13.34 -5.87
CA ARG A 205 -8.91 -12.02 -5.43
C ARG A 205 -7.85 -11.46 -6.37
N ALA A 206 -6.97 -12.30 -6.92
CA ALA A 206 -5.95 -11.91 -7.89
C ALA A 206 -6.57 -11.25 -9.12
N MET A 207 -7.70 -11.77 -9.64
CA MET A 207 -8.40 -11.19 -10.78
C MET A 207 -8.87 -9.75 -10.47
N TYR A 208 -9.41 -9.52 -9.26
CA TYR A 208 -9.88 -8.20 -8.83
C TYR A 208 -8.80 -7.13 -8.69
N ILE A 209 -7.59 -7.53 -8.31
CA ILE A 209 -6.48 -6.61 -8.11
C ILE A 209 -5.64 -6.49 -9.39
N LEU A 210 -5.19 -7.61 -9.94
CA LEU A 210 -4.25 -7.64 -11.06
C LEU A 210 -4.91 -7.36 -12.41
N GLY A 211 -6.19 -7.72 -12.60
CA GLY A 211 -6.90 -7.50 -13.87
C GLY A 211 -6.91 -6.03 -14.33
N PRO A 212 -7.39 -5.09 -13.49
CA PRO A 212 -7.36 -3.67 -13.81
C PRO A 212 -5.93 -3.13 -14.03
N ILE A 213 -4.96 -3.60 -13.26
CA ILE A 213 -3.54 -3.20 -13.38
C ILE A 213 -2.98 -3.65 -14.73
N ALA A 214 -3.25 -4.90 -15.14
CA ALA A 214 -2.78 -5.47 -16.40
C ALA A 214 -3.35 -4.71 -17.60
N ILE A 215 -4.65 -4.39 -17.60
CA ILE A 215 -5.30 -3.62 -18.66
C ILE A 215 -4.74 -2.19 -18.73
N ASP A 216 -4.58 -1.51 -17.59
CA ASP A 216 -4.00 -0.16 -17.55
C ASP A 216 -2.57 -0.14 -18.12
N MET A 217 -1.71 -1.08 -17.70
CA MET A 217 -0.36 -1.23 -18.23
C MET A 217 -0.37 -1.50 -19.74
N TYR A 218 -1.17 -2.47 -20.19
CA TYR A 218 -1.25 -2.87 -21.60
C TYR A 218 -1.66 -1.71 -22.51
N VAL A 219 -2.70 -0.96 -22.10
CA VAL A 219 -3.19 0.20 -22.87
C VAL A 219 -2.14 1.31 -22.91
N ARG A 220 -1.48 1.63 -21.79
CA ARG A 220 -0.44 2.67 -21.74
C ARG A 220 0.79 2.33 -22.58
N MET A 221 1.15 1.05 -22.62
CA MET A 221 2.23 0.56 -23.48
C MET A 221 1.86 0.49 -24.96
N GLY A 222 0.61 0.81 -25.32
CA GLY A 222 0.14 0.79 -26.71
C GLY A 222 -0.01 -0.60 -27.32
N GLY A 223 -0.29 -1.62 -26.49
CA GLY A 223 -0.33 -3.01 -26.95
C GLY A 223 1.05 -3.51 -27.36
N PRO A 224 1.96 -3.74 -26.39
CA PRO A 224 3.35 -4.05 -26.66
C PRO A 224 3.49 -5.33 -27.48
N PRO A 225 4.43 -5.38 -28.46
CA PRO A 225 4.58 -6.52 -29.34
C PRO A 225 4.92 -7.79 -28.56
N GLY A 226 4.31 -8.92 -28.93
CA GLY A 226 4.55 -10.23 -28.32
C GLY A 226 3.79 -10.48 -27.02
N ILE A 227 3.08 -9.49 -26.48
CA ILE A 227 2.17 -9.67 -25.35
C ILE A 227 0.75 -9.57 -25.91
N GLU A 228 0.01 -10.67 -25.91
CA GLU A 228 -1.42 -10.66 -26.23
C GLU A 228 -2.22 -10.62 -24.94
N MET A 229 -3.15 -9.67 -24.81
CA MET A 229 -4.06 -9.61 -23.66
C MET A 229 -5.22 -10.60 -23.87
N PRO A 230 -5.36 -11.65 -23.05
CA PRO A 230 -6.43 -12.63 -23.20
C PRO A 230 -7.82 -11.98 -23.16
N MET A 231 -8.67 -12.30 -24.14
CA MET A 231 -10.04 -11.77 -24.21
C MET A 231 -10.87 -12.05 -22.95
N ARG A 232 -10.58 -13.14 -22.24
CA ARG A 232 -11.19 -13.43 -20.93
C ARG A 232 -10.97 -12.29 -19.93
N ILE A 233 -9.73 -11.80 -19.81
CA ILE A 233 -9.37 -10.71 -18.89
C ILE A 233 -10.02 -9.40 -19.35
N VAL A 234 -9.99 -9.11 -20.65
CA VAL A 234 -10.63 -7.91 -21.22
C VAL A 234 -12.14 -7.91 -20.95
N ASN A 235 -12.82 -9.02 -21.22
CA ASN A 235 -14.25 -9.16 -21.02
C ASN A 235 -14.62 -9.10 -19.53
N TRP A 236 -13.80 -9.70 -18.67
CA TRP A 236 -14.00 -9.62 -17.23
C TRP A 236 -13.88 -8.18 -16.72
N VAL A 237 -12.80 -7.45 -17.08
CA VAL A 237 -12.63 -6.04 -16.67
C VAL A 237 -13.75 -5.17 -17.21
N ARG A 238 -14.18 -5.39 -18.47
CA ARG A 238 -15.32 -4.70 -19.05
C ARG A 238 -16.61 -4.96 -18.26
N ALA A 239 -16.93 -6.22 -17.98
CA ALA A 239 -18.13 -6.59 -17.22
C ALA A 239 -18.11 -5.99 -15.80
N GLN A 240 -16.95 -5.92 -15.15
CA GLN A 240 -16.82 -5.24 -13.86
C GLN A 240 -17.01 -3.73 -13.98
N SER A 241 -16.49 -3.11 -15.04
CA SER A 241 -16.70 -1.68 -15.30
C SER A 241 -18.16 -1.34 -15.60
N GLU A 242 -18.88 -2.21 -16.31
CA GLU A 242 -20.32 -2.05 -16.58
C GLU A 242 -21.17 -2.18 -15.32
N LYS A 243 -20.79 -3.08 -14.40
CA LYS A 243 -21.39 -3.16 -13.05
C LYS A 243 -21.09 -1.92 -12.22
N MET A 244 -19.97 -1.26 -12.47
CA MET A 244 -19.61 0.01 -11.87
C MET A 244 -20.09 1.18 -12.73
N THR A 245 -21.40 1.30 -12.94
CA THR A 245 -21.95 2.51 -13.57
C THR A 245 -21.49 3.75 -12.78
N PRO A 246 -20.74 4.68 -13.41
CA PRO A 246 -20.23 5.84 -12.71
C PRO A 246 -21.38 6.82 -12.47
N SER A 247 -22.10 6.62 -11.37
CA SER A 247 -23.02 7.64 -10.89
C SER A 247 -22.22 8.75 -10.22
N PHE A 248 -22.72 9.98 -10.29
CA PHE A 248 -22.12 11.11 -9.58
C PHE A 248 -21.89 10.79 -8.09
N ALA A 249 -22.87 10.18 -7.44
CA ALA A 249 -22.78 9.78 -6.03
C ALA A 249 -21.64 8.79 -5.76
N ARG A 250 -21.42 7.83 -6.65
CA ARG A 250 -20.32 6.86 -6.52
C ARG A 250 -18.97 7.52 -6.72
N THR A 251 -18.83 8.34 -7.76
CA THR A 251 -17.60 9.11 -8.01
C THR A 251 -17.27 10.03 -6.83
N LEU A 252 -18.24 10.77 -6.32
CA LEU A 252 -18.08 11.62 -5.15
C LEU A 252 -17.70 10.79 -3.91
N SER A 253 -18.35 9.65 -3.68
CA SER A 253 -18.01 8.75 -2.56
C SER A 253 -16.57 8.22 -2.65
N MET A 254 -16.10 7.87 -3.85
CA MET A 254 -14.71 7.48 -4.09
C MET A 254 -13.74 8.62 -3.78
N LEU A 255 -14.01 9.83 -4.27
CA LEU A 255 -13.17 11.01 -4.02
C LEU A 255 -13.13 11.38 -2.53
N ILE A 256 -14.27 11.34 -1.84
CA ILE A 256 -14.32 11.55 -0.38
C ILE A 256 -13.52 10.46 0.34
N SER A 257 -13.72 9.20 -0.02
CA SER A 257 -13.01 8.06 0.58
C SER A 257 -11.50 8.18 0.40
N GLN A 258 -11.03 8.58 -0.78
CA GLN A 258 -9.63 8.86 -1.05
C GLN A 258 -9.12 10.05 -0.22
N THR A 259 -9.88 11.14 -0.17
CA THR A 259 -9.51 12.34 0.59
C THR A 259 -9.40 12.06 2.08
N VAL A 260 -10.33 11.28 2.65
CA VAL A 260 -10.30 10.86 4.06
C VAL A 260 -9.08 9.99 4.37
N LYS A 261 -8.64 9.16 3.41
CA LYS A 261 -7.44 8.32 3.52
C LYS A 261 -6.12 9.09 3.33
N ARG A 262 -6.17 10.34 2.86
CA ARG A 262 -4.98 11.20 2.75
C ARG A 262 -4.64 11.78 4.12
N ARG A 263 -3.46 11.45 4.61
CA ARG A 263 -2.80 11.95 5.82
C ARG A 263 -1.83 13.09 5.49
N ARG A 264 -2.28 14.00 4.63
CA ARG A 264 -1.56 15.22 4.23
C ARG A 264 -2.41 16.45 4.51
N CYS A 265 -1.76 17.58 4.68
CA CYS A 265 -2.43 18.86 4.84
C CYS A 265 -3.13 19.21 3.51
N ALA A 266 -4.42 19.51 3.59
CA ALA A 266 -5.24 19.88 2.43
C ALA A 266 -4.96 21.32 1.97
N ALA A 267 -4.30 22.14 2.79
CA ALA A 267 -4.03 23.52 2.44
C ALA A 267 -3.10 23.63 1.21
N PRO A 268 -3.47 24.45 0.21
CA PRO A 268 -2.67 24.65 -0.99
C PRO A 268 -1.22 25.04 -0.67
N GLY A 269 -0.28 24.36 -1.31
CA GLY A 269 1.17 24.60 -1.16
C GLY A 269 1.79 24.15 0.17
N CYS A 270 1.02 23.56 1.10
CA CYS A 270 1.59 23.09 2.37
C CYS A 270 2.33 21.75 2.20
N GLY A 271 1.66 20.74 1.65
CA GLY A 271 2.26 19.43 1.36
C GLY A 271 2.64 18.56 2.58
N ALA A 272 2.61 19.11 3.80
CA ALA A 272 3.00 18.43 5.04
C ALA A 272 2.24 17.11 5.23
N ALA A 273 2.95 16.08 5.67
CA ALA A 273 2.40 14.77 6.04
C ALA A 273 2.27 14.64 7.57
N GLU A 274 1.31 13.84 8.04
CA GLU A 274 1.12 13.63 9.49
C GLU A 274 2.35 13.08 10.20
N LEU A 275 3.19 12.35 9.48
CA LEU A 275 4.43 11.78 10.01
C LEU A 275 5.48 12.86 10.30
N ASP A 276 5.50 13.97 9.55
CA ASP A 276 6.42 15.10 9.76
C ASP A 276 6.22 15.77 11.13
N GLY A 277 4.99 15.71 11.66
CA GLY A 277 4.61 16.28 12.95
C GLY A 277 4.79 15.35 14.16
N GLY A 278 5.64 14.32 14.04
CA GLY A 278 5.83 13.30 15.07
C GLY A 278 4.62 12.36 15.24
N GLY A 279 3.85 12.15 14.16
CA GLY A 279 2.72 11.22 14.13
C GLY A 279 1.47 11.70 14.87
N LYS A 280 1.37 13.01 15.18
CA LYS A 280 0.13 13.61 15.68
C LYS A 280 -0.87 13.73 14.52
N PRO A 281 -2.14 13.32 14.73
CA PRO A 281 -3.14 13.40 13.68
C PRO A 281 -3.44 14.87 13.36
N PHE A 282 -3.63 15.18 12.09
CA PHE A 282 -4.02 16.51 11.66
C PHE A 282 -5.44 16.86 12.10
N GLN A 283 -5.71 18.16 12.23
CA GLN A 283 -7.04 18.66 12.58
C GLN A 283 -7.97 18.45 11.38
N MET A 284 -9.07 17.73 11.58
CA MET A 284 -10.10 17.58 10.56
C MET A 284 -10.99 18.82 10.53
N CYS A 285 -11.49 19.20 9.36
CA CYS A 285 -12.53 20.21 9.24
C CYS A 285 -13.70 19.88 10.17
N SER A 286 -14.06 20.79 11.06
CA SER A 286 -15.09 20.55 12.09
C SER A 286 -16.46 20.25 11.49
N ARG A 287 -16.74 20.71 10.27
CA ARG A 287 -18.03 20.58 9.57
C ARG A 287 -18.19 19.27 8.82
N CYS A 288 -17.36 19.03 7.80
CA CYS A 288 -17.51 17.84 6.94
C CYS A 288 -16.68 16.64 7.39
N LYS A 289 -15.68 16.83 8.28
CA LYS A 289 -14.74 15.79 8.73
C LYS A 289 -13.93 15.11 7.61
N VAL A 290 -13.82 15.75 6.44
CA VAL A 290 -13.12 15.21 5.27
C VAL A 290 -11.67 15.72 5.16
N PRO A 291 -11.40 17.00 4.82
CA PRO A 291 -10.04 17.49 4.71
C PRO A 291 -9.39 17.67 6.09
N ARG A 292 -8.06 17.66 6.07
CA ARG A 292 -7.19 17.70 7.24
C ARG A 292 -6.18 18.82 7.12
N TYR A 293 -5.84 19.43 8.25
CA TYR A 293 -4.91 20.55 8.29
C TYR A 293 -3.90 20.36 9.41
N CYS A 294 -2.63 20.64 9.12
CA CYS A 294 -1.59 20.62 10.13
C CYS A 294 -1.75 21.76 11.16
N SER A 295 -2.48 22.83 10.81
CA SER A 295 -2.74 23.98 11.67
C SER A 295 -4.03 24.72 11.29
N LYS A 296 -4.51 25.59 12.18
CA LYS A 296 -5.67 26.46 11.92
C LYS A 296 -5.40 27.45 10.78
N GLU A 297 -4.17 27.93 10.64
CA GLU A 297 -3.76 28.86 9.59
C GLU A 297 -3.85 28.19 8.22
N CYS A 298 -3.47 26.92 8.13
CA CYS A 298 -3.64 26.11 6.91
C CYS A 298 -5.12 25.91 6.58
N GLN A 299 -5.97 25.61 7.57
CA GLN A 299 -7.42 25.54 7.38
C GLN A 299 -8.01 26.87 6.88
N ALA A 300 -7.61 27.99 7.47
CA ALA A 300 -8.09 29.31 7.07
C ALA A 300 -7.63 29.69 5.66
N ARG A 301 -6.41 29.29 5.27
CA ARG A 301 -5.88 29.52 3.92
C ARG A 301 -6.64 28.73 2.86
N ASP A 302 -6.89 27.45 3.13
CA ASP A 302 -7.70 26.60 2.26
C ASP A 302 -9.13 27.16 2.10
N TRP A 303 -9.72 27.66 3.19
CA TRP A 303 -11.07 28.23 3.18
C TRP A 303 -11.20 29.56 2.43
N LYS A 304 -10.15 30.39 2.46
CA LYS A 304 -10.15 31.66 1.71
C LYS A 304 -10.20 31.43 0.20
N GLY A 305 -9.94 30.20 -0.25
CA GLY A 305 -9.91 29.80 -1.64
C GLY A 305 -8.83 30.55 -2.42
N THR A 306 -8.39 29.95 -3.52
CA THR A 306 -7.90 30.78 -4.61
C THR A 306 -9.08 31.03 -5.56
N ALA A 307 -9.16 32.20 -6.19
CA ALA A 307 -10.18 32.44 -7.22
C ALA A 307 -10.15 31.38 -8.34
N ALA A 308 -9.02 30.67 -8.50
CA ALA A 308 -8.84 29.56 -9.42
C ALA A 308 -9.62 28.29 -9.04
N ASP A 309 -9.80 27.99 -7.75
CA ASP A 309 -10.47 26.75 -7.30
C ASP A 309 -11.97 26.75 -7.64
N VAL A 310 -12.60 27.93 -7.57
CA VAL A 310 -13.99 28.13 -7.99
C VAL A 310 -14.13 27.97 -9.51
N ALA A 311 -13.22 28.55 -10.28
CA ALA A 311 -13.22 28.47 -11.74
C ALA A 311 -13.03 27.02 -12.25
N ILE A 312 -12.21 26.21 -11.57
CA ILE A 312 -12.00 24.79 -11.91
C ILE A 312 -13.29 23.99 -11.66
N LEU A 313 -13.92 24.14 -10.50
CA LEU A 313 -15.19 23.45 -10.20
C LEU A 313 -16.30 23.81 -11.19
N GLU A 314 -16.39 25.08 -11.59
CA GLU A 314 -17.34 25.54 -12.61
C GLU A 314 -17.04 24.96 -14.00
N SER A 315 -15.76 24.80 -14.36
CA SER A 315 -15.35 24.24 -15.66
C SER A 315 -15.48 22.71 -15.75
N VAL A 316 -15.26 21.98 -14.65
CA VAL A 316 -15.22 20.51 -14.63
C VAL A 316 -16.60 19.91 -14.41
N VAL A 317 -17.41 20.52 -13.56
CA VAL A 317 -18.73 19.97 -13.21
C VAL A 317 -19.80 20.49 -14.17
N GLY A 318 -19.56 21.62 -14.85
CA GLY A 318 -20.58 22.32 -15.61
C GLY A 318 -21.61 22.95 -14.68
N LEU A 319 -22.00 24.20 -14.95
CA LEU A 319 -22.97 24.94 -14.12
C LEU A 319 -24.30 24.17 -13.95
N ASP A 320 -24.68 23.35 -14.93
CA ASP A 320 -25.93 22.58 -14.90
C ASP A 320 -25.89 21.37 -13.96
N ALA A 321 -24.75 20.69 -13.79
CA ALA A 321 -24.66 19.59 -12.83
C ALA A 321 -24.56 20.11 -11.38
N LEU A 322 -23.94 21.27 -11.15
CA LEU A 322 -23.98 21.97 -9.86
C LEU A 322 -25.41 22.42 -9.49
N ARG A 323 -26.20 22.87 -10.48
CA ARG A 323 -27.63 23.19 -10.29
C ARG A 323 -28.46 21.94 -10.02
N GLN A 324 -28.20 20.83 -10.72
CA GLN A 324 -28.86 19.54 -10.44
C GLN A 324 -28.57 19.03 -9.02
N LEU A 325 -27.34 19.23 -8.51
CA LEU A 325 -26.98 18.89 -7.14
C LEU A 325 -27.69 19.76 -6.10
N SER A 326 -27.97 21.02 -6.43
CA SER A 326 -28.78 21.89 -5.57
C SER A 326 -30.28 21.55 -5.58
N SER A 327 -30.76 20.81 -6.60
CA SER A 327 -32.17 20.42 -6.76
C SER A 327 -32.49 18.98 -6.33
N LEU A 328 -31.49 18.14 -6.08
CA LEU A 328 -31.69 16.79 -5.58
C LEU A 328 -31.96 16.83 -4.07
N ASP A 329 -33.21 16.58 -3.68
CA ASP A 329 -33.64 16.42 -2.29
C ASP A 329 -33.10 15.08 -1.72
N LEU A 330 -31.80 15.03 -1.41
CA LEU A 330 -31.06 13.86 -0.93
C LEU A 330 -31.28 13.63 0.58
N ALA A 331 -32.54 13.49 0.97
CA ALA A 331 -32.98 13.44 2.37
C ALA A 331 -32.69 12.14 3.17
N PRO A 332 -32.01 11.10 2.66
CA PRO A 332 -31.47 10.09 3.57
C PRO A 332 -30.02 9.69 3.24
N LEU A 333 -29.11 10.66 3.19
CA LEU A 333 -27.68 10.41 3.43
C LEU A 333 -27.17 11.45 4.43
N TYR A 334 -26.79 10.98 5.61
CA TYR A 334 -26.50 11.72 6.85
C TYR A 334 -25.30 12.72 6.79
N LEU A 335 -24.93 13.24 5.61
CA LEU A 335 -23.75 14.10 5.43
C LEU A 335 -23.97 15.39 4.61
N LEU A 336 -25.18 15.72 4.16
CA LEU A 336 -25.41 16.93 3.33
C LEU A 336 -26.39 17.97 3.90
N GLY A 337 -26.62 17.97 5.22
CA GLY A 337 -27.33 19.06 5.90
C GLY A 337 -26.49 20.32 6.10
N HIS A 338 -25.74 20.82 5.10
CA HIS A 338 -24.94 22.04 5.30
C HIS A 338 -24.39 22.77 4.05
N MET A 339 -24.96 22.66 2.85
CA MET A 339 -24.46 23.47 1.72
C MET A 339 -25.09 24.89 1.62
N SER A 340 -26.17 25.18 2.34
CA SER A 340 -26.87 26.49 2.30
C SER A 340 -26.29 27.61 3.20
N HIS A 341 -25.23 27.33 3.98
CA HIS A 341 -24.59 28.33 4.88
C HIS A 341 -23.17 28.75 4.45
N LEU A 342 -22.79 28.58 3.19
CA LEU A 342 -21.42 28.83 2.70
C LEU A 342 -20.99 30.31 2.57
N ARG A 343 -21.76 31.29 3.06
CA ARG A 343 -21.40 32.72 2.95
C ARG A 343 -21.29 33.53 4.24
N SER A 344 -21.43 32.93 5.42
CA SER A 344 -21.36 33.71 6.66
C SER A 344 -20.92 32.88 7.87
N CYS A 345 -19.61 32.86 8.15
CA CYS A 345 -19.09 32.60 9.50
C CYS A 345 -17.68 33.21 9.65
N PRO A 346 -17.37 33.90 10.77
CA PRO A 346 -16.04 34.44 11.04
C PRO A 346 -15.06 33.32 11.40
N ALA A 347 -13.78 33.51 11.06
CA ALA A 347 -12.69 32.66 11.54
C ALA A 347 -12.62 32.67 13.08
N ALA A 348 -12.45 31.50 13.70
CA ALA A 348 -12.42 31.31 15.16
C ALA A 348 -11.02 31.11 15.75
#